data_AF-A0A3G1RNF7-F1
#
_entry.id   AF-A0A3G1RNF7-F1
#
_cell.length_a   1.000
_cell.length_b   1.000
_cell.length_c   1.000
_cell.angle_alpha   90.00
_cell.angle_beta   90.00
_cell.angle_gamma   90.00
#
_symmetry.space_group_name_H-M   'P 1'
#
loop_
_entity.id
_entity.type
_entity.pdbx_description
1 polymer ?
#
loop_
_entity_poly.entity_id
_entity_poly.type
_entity_poly.pdbx_seq_one_letter_code
_entity_poly.pdbx_strand_id
1 'polypeptide(L)'
;YIGPNGSGHYVKMVHNGIEYSDMQLISESYILLKNLLGLNNLEISKIFKKWNEGELNSYLMEITSHIFSKKNKKGDFLIDLILDEASNKGTGMWTAQSALELNVPASLITESVYARYLSFLKSQRVIGSTLLKGPKFSLIPEYQRNQVIEDLRRSLFLGKILSYTQGFFLMKVASEKYSWHLNFYNIAKIFRAGCIIRASFLKDIMNEFLKNNYLISLLFTSHFKNIANKYESSLRRILLDSIKNGISV
;
A
#
# COMPACT_ATOMS: atom_id res chain seq x y z
N TYR A 1 10.77 -0.54 -24.89
CA TYR A 1 9.58 -1.01 -25.61
C TYR A 1 8.79 -1.92 -24.67
N ILE A 2 7.49 -1.66 -24.45
CA ILE A 2 6.63 -2.44 -23.55
C ILE A 2 5.89 -3.55 -24.31
N GLY A 3 5.34 -3.20 -25.47
CA GLY A 3 4.56 -4.08 -26.33
C GLY A 3 3.79 -3.25 -27.36
N PRO A 4 2.93 -3.87 -28.17
CA PRO A 4 2.17 -3.19 -29.21
C PRO A 4 1.03 -2.33 -28.63
N ASN A 5 0.43 -1.49 -29.48
CA ASN A 5 -0.80 -0.74 -29.22
C ASN A 5 -0.75 0.07 -27.90
N GLY A 6 -1.83 0.02 -27.11
CA GLY A 6 -1.97 0.74 -25.84
C GLY A 6 -1.26 0.10 -24.63
N SER A 7 -0.43 -0.92 -24.84
CA SER A 7 0.15 -1.71 -23.74
C SER A 7 1.03 -0.87 -22.79
N GLY A 8 1.75 0.12 -23.31
CA GLY A 8 2.52 1.07 -22.48
C GLY A 8 1.64 1.91 -21.55
N HIS A 9 0.50 2.39 -22.06
CA HIS A 9 -0.48 3.13 -21.24
C HIS A 9 -1.14 2.23 -20.20
N TYR A 10 -1.43 0.97 -20.56
CA TYR A 10 -1.99 -0.01 -19.64
C TYR A 10 -1.03 -0.32 -18.48
N VAL A 11 0.26 -0.55 -18.76
CA VAL A 11 1.27 -0.76 -17.71
C VAL A 11 1.37 0.48 -16.81
N LYS A 12 1.27 1.70 -17.36
CA LYS A 12 1.25 2.93 -16.56
C LYS A 12 -0.02 3.05 -15.69
N MET A 13 -1.17 2.65 -16.22
CA MET A 13 -2.43 2.60 -15.47
C MET A 13 -2.27 1.69 -14.26
N VAL A 14 -1.83 0.43 -14.45
CA VAL A 14 -1.63 -0.52 -13.35
C VAL A 14 -0.56 -0.04 -12.35
N HIS A 15 0.52 0.59 -12.81
CA HIS A 15 1.48 1.27 -11.92
C HIS A 15 0.77 2.24 -10.97
N ASN A 16 -0.14 3.08 -11.47
CA ASN A 16 -0.87 4.02 -10.62
C ASN A 16 -1.88 3.32 -9.70
N GLY A 17 -2.47 2.19 -10.11
CA GLY A 17 -3.25 1.35 -9.19
C GLY A 17 -2.41 0.85 -8.02
N ILE A 18 -1.21 0.33 -8.30
CA ILE A 18 -0.25 -0.12 -7.26
C ILE A 18 0.18 1.06 -6.37
N GLU A 19 0.40 2.24 -6.95
CA GLU A 19 0.70 3.47 -6.20
C GLU A 19 -0.41 3.81 -5.20
N TYR A 20 -1.69 3.67 -5.60
CA TYR A 20 -2.83 3.95 -4.71
C TYR A 20 -2.83 3.01 -3.52
N SER A 21 -2.58 1.72 -3.75
CA SER A 21 -2.47 0.75 -2.67
C SER A 21 -1.28 0.97 -1.74
N ASP A 22 -0.12 1.34 -2.28
CA ASP A 22 1.04 1.63 -1.44
C ASP A 22 0.76 2.81 -0.51
N MET A 23 0.13 3.88 -1.03
CA MET A 23 -0.27 5.03 -0.23
C MET A 23 -1.32 4.67 0.83
N GLN A 24 -2.30 3.83 0.46
CA GLN A 24 -3.36 3.41 1.37
C GLN A 24 -2.82 2.56 2.54
N LEU A 25 -1.99 1.55 2.24
CA LEU A 25 -1.33 0.72 3.27
C LEU A 25 -0.43 1.54 4.19
N ILE A 26 0.26 2.55 3.66
CA ILE A 26 1.06 3.49 4.44
C ILE A 26 0.15 4.33 5.37
N SER A 27 -1.00 4.78 4.87
CA SER A 27 -1.96 5.56 5.66
C SER A 27 -2.59 4.74 6.80
N GLU A 28 -2.87 3.45 6.56
CA GLU A 28 -3.34 2.51 7.58
C GLU A 28 -2.26 2.27 8.64
N SER A 29 -1.01 2.10 8.21
CA SER A 29 0.11 1.98 9.15
C SER A 29 0.26 3.24 10.01
N TYR A 30 0.07 4.42 9.43
CA TYR A 30 0.04 5.67 10.18
C TYR A 30 -1.09 5.72 11.22
N ILE A 31 -2.33 5.43 10.82
CA ILE A 31 -3.47 5.55 11.72
C ILE A 31 -3.38 4.54 12.86
N LEU A 32 -2.83 3.35 12.62
CA LEU A 32 -2.58 2.35 13.65
C LEU A 32 -1.51 2.79 14.64
N LEU A 33 -0.38 3.34 14.18
CA LEU A 33 0.64 3.88 15.09
C LEU A 33 0.11 5.05 15.93
N LYS A 34 -0.66 5.94 15.32
CA LYS A 34 -1.22 7.12 16.00
C LYS A 34 -2.30 6.71 16.99
N ASN A 35 -3.24 5.87 16.57
CA ASN A 35 -4.38 5.51 17.40
C ASN A 35 -4.01 4.39 18.37
N LEU A 36 -3.62 3.19 17.92
CA LEU A 36 -3.37 2.05 18.82
C LEU A 36 -2.26 2.30 19.83
N LEU A 37 -1.20 3.00 19.43
CA LEU A 37 -0.01 3.19 20.27
C LEU A 37 0.09 4.60 20.89
N GLY A 38 -0.72 5.56 20.44
CA GLY A 38 -0.71 6.93 20.92
C GLY A 38 0.54 7.72 20.50
N LEU A 39 1.23 7.32 19.42
CA LEU A 39 2.48 7.95 19.02
C LEU A 39 2.25 9.32 18.37
N ASN A 40 3.15 10.26 18.67
CA ASN A 40 3.15 11.57 18.03
C ASN A 40 3.87 11.54 16.66
N ASN A 41 3.68 12.60 15.86
CA ASN A 41 4.21 12.65 14.50
C ASN A 41 5.75 12.53 14.41
N LEU A 42 6.51 12.99 15.42
CA LEU A 42 7.97 12.85 15.40
C LEU A 42 8.41 11.41 15.68
N GLU A 43 7.69 10.70 16.55
CA GLU A 43 7.94 9.27 16.80
C GLU A 43 7.61 8.45 15.55
N ILE A 44 6.46 8.72 14.93
CA ILE A 44 6.05 8.08 13.67
C ILE A 44 7.07 8.39 12.57
N SER A 45 7.53 9.63 12.44
CA SER A 45 8.58 10.03 11.49
C SER A 45 9.85 9.19 11.65
N LYS A 46 10.31 8.98 12.90
CA LYS A 46 11.48 8.14 13.20
C LYS A 46 11.25 6.68 12.84
N ILE A 47 10.06 6.14 13.11
CA ILE A 47 9.69 4.76 12.74
C ILE A 47 9.72 4.58 11.23
N PHE A 48 9.09 5.47 10.46
CA PHE A 48 9.09 5.41 8.99
C PHE A 48 10.50 5.57 8.42
N LYS A 49 11.33 6.45 8.99
CA LYS A 49 12.74 6.56 8.63
C LYS A 49 13.48 5.24 8.88
N LYS A 50 13.26 4.60 10.03
CA LYS A 50 13.88 3.31 10.36
C LYS A 50 13.42 2.18 9.44
N TRP A 51 12.13 2.13 9.12
CA TRP A 51 11.58 1.16 8.18
C TRP A 51 12.17 1.34 6.77
N ASN A 52 12.42 2.59 6.37
CA ASN A 52 13.02 2.92 5.07
C ASN A 52 14.51 2.53 4.97
N GLU A 53 15.20 2.21 6.07
CA GLU A 53 16.54 1.64 6.06
C GLU A 53 16.55 0.13 5.75
N GLY A 54 15.39 -0.54 5.82
CA GLY A 54 15.25 -1.98 5.64
C GLY A 54 14.52 -2.38 4.36
N GLU A 55 13.77 -3.50 4.43
CA GLU A 55 13.06 -4.06 3.26
C GLU A 55 11.94 -3.16 2.72
N LEU A 56 11.47 -2.20 3.51
CA LEU A 56 10.48 -1.19 3.09
C LEU A 56 11.12 0.01 2.38
N ASN A 57 12.44 0.00 2.12
CA ASN A 57 13.13 1.08 1.42
C ASN A 57 12.42 1.45 0.10
N SER A 58 11.84 2.64 0.06
CA SER A 58 11.08 3.14 -1.08
C SER A 58 10.88 4.64 -1.00
N TYR A 59 10.63 5.26 -2.16
CA TYR A 59 10.38 6.69 -2.23
C TYR A 59 9.18 7.13 -1.38
N LEU A 60 8.08 6.36 -1.41
CA LEU A 60 6.88 6.68 -0.63
C LEU A 60 7.14 6.65 0.88
N MET A 61 7.96 5.70 1.36
CA MET A 61 8.33 5.63 2.79
C MET A 61 9.25 6.79 3.19
N GLU A 62 10.20 7.14 2.33
CA GLU A 62 11.10 8.29 2.52
C GLU A 62 10.31 9.60 2.68
N ILE A 63 9.46 9.95 1.70
CA ILE A 63 8.70 11.20 1.75
C ILE A 63 7.71 11.21 2.92
N THR A 64 7.14 10.06 3.28
CA THR A 64 6.23 9.94 4.42
C THR A 64 6.93 10.29 5.73
N SER A 65 8.17 9.83 5.92
CA SER A 65 8.97 10.21 7.09
C SER A 65 9.21 11.73 7.18
N HIS A 66 9.43 12.39 6.05
CA HIS A 66 9.59 13.85 5.97
C HIS A 66 8.28 14.60 6.20
N ILE A 67 7.16 14.08 5.69
CA ILE A 67 5.83 14.67 5.88
C ILE A 67 5.48 14.75 7.37
N PHE A 68 5.70 13.68 8.14
CA PHE A 68 5.37 13.67 9.57
C PHE A 68 6.25 14.60 10.42
N SER A 69 7.46 14.94 9.96
CA SER A 69 8.33 15.89 10.67
C SER A 69 8.15 17.34 10.21
N LYS A 70 7.33 17.60 9.18
CA LYS A 70 7.20 18.93 8.61
C LYS A 70 6.30 19.82 9.46
N LYS A 71 6.86 20.93 9.93
CA LYS A 71 6.16 21.99 10.66
C LYS A 71 5.94 23.25 9.81
N ASN A 72 4.88 24.00 10.12
CA ASN A 72 4.65 25.36 9.60
C ASN A 72 5.50 26.39 10.39
N LYS A 73 5.37 27.68 10.03
CA LYS A 73 6.07 28.78 10.73
C LYS A 73 5.64 28.96 12.20
N LYS A 74 4.45 28.49 12.57
CA LYS A 74 3.90 28.55 13.94
C LYS A 74 4.31 27.35 14.81
N GLY A 75 4.93 26.33 14.21
CA GLY A 75 5.35 25.10 14.90
C GLY A 75 4.37 23.94 14.81
N ASP A 76 3.21 24.12 14.17
CA ASP A 76 2.21 23.06 13.97
C ASP A 76 2.67 22.07 12.90
N PHE A 77 2.39 20.78 13.09
CA PHE A 77 2.65 19.77 12.08
C PHE A 77 1.68 19.94 10.91
N LEU A 78 2.22 20.11 9.69
CA LEU A 78 1.39 20.39 8.52
C LEU A 78 0.39 19.27 8.22
N ILE A 79 0.77 18.01 8.46
CA ILE A 79 -0.08 16.85 8.18
C ILE A 79 -1.41 16.90 8.95
N ASP A 80 -1.42 17.46 10.18
CA ASP A 80 -2.62 17.55 11.00
C ASP A 80 -3.55 18.71 10.58
N LEU A 81 -3.08 19.58 9.67
CA LEU A 81 -3.84 20.73 9.15
C LEU A 81 -4.41 20.48 7.74
N ILE A 82 -4.03 19.37 7.09
CA ILE A 82 -4.50 19.03 5.74
C ILE A 82 -5.89 18.42 5.84
N LEU A 83 -6.80 18.90 5.00
CA LEU A 83 -8.14 18.33 4.85
C LEU A 83 -8.04 16.87 4.37
N ASP A 84 -8.71 15.96 5.08
CA ASP A 84 -8.75 14.52 4.83
C ASP A 84 -9.69 14.15 3.67
N GLU A 85 -9.46 14.76 2.51
CA GLU A 85 -10.18 14.53 1.25
C GLU A 85 -9.18 14.22 0.14
N ALA A 86 -8.97 12.93 -0.13
CA ALA A 86 -7.98 12.45 -1.07
C ALA A 86 -8.46 12.57 -2.52
N SER A 87 -7.96 13.57 -3.26
CA SER A 87 -8.20 13.69 -4.70
C SER A 87 -7.71 12.47 -5.50
N ASN A 88 -8.29 12.27 -6.69
CA ASN A 88 -7.84 11.26 -7.66
C ASN A 88 -7.99 11.81 -9.09
N LYS A 89 -7.16 11.32 -10.02
CA LYS A 89 -7.17 11.72 -11.45
C LYS A 89 -7.65 10.58 -12.37
N GLY A 90 -8.39 9.61 -11.84
CA GLY A 90 -9.00 8.51 -12.59
C GLY A 90 -8.15 7.25 -12.79
N THR A 91 -6.81 7.30 -12.85
CA THR A 91 -6.00 6.11 -13.21
C THR A 91 -6.09 4.94 -12.22
N GLY A 92 -6.28 5.21 -10.92
CA GLY A 92 -6.58 4.18 -9.93
C GLY A 92 -7.93 3.50 -10.20
N MET A 93 -8.97 4.30 -10.48
CA MET A 93 -10.31 3.81 -10.86
C MET A 93 -10.26 2.98 -12.14
N TRP A 94 -9.53 3.41 -13.17
CA TRP A 94 -9.37 2.64 -14.41
C TRP A 94 -8.70 1.29 -14.17
N THR A 95 -7.75 1.20 -13.24
CA THR A 95 -7.14 -0.09 -12.86
C THR A 95 -8.18 -1.01 -12.23
N ALA A 96 -9.00 -0.50 -11.31
CA ALA A 96 -10.07 -1.27 -10.67
C ALA A 96 -11.14 -1.71 -11.68
N GLN A 97 -11.56 -0.83 -12.59
CA GLN A 97 -12.50 -1.14 -13.67
C GLN A 97 -11.95 -2.24 -14.60
N SER A 98 -10.70 -2.10 -15.03
CA SER A 98 -10.04 -3.13 -15.85
C SER A 98 -9.93 -4.47 -15.13
N ALA A 99 -9.69 -4.47 -13.82
CA ALA A 99 -9.68 -5.70 -13.03
C ALA A 99 -11.05 -6.39 -13.02
N LEU A 100 -12.14 -5.62 -12.85
CA LEU A 100 -13.50 -6.15 -12.94
C LEU A 100 -13.81 -6.69 -14.34
N GLU A 101 -13.49 -5.94 -15.40
CA GLU A 101 -13.72 -6.35 -16.79
C GLU A 101 -12.93 -7.61 -17.20
N LEU A 102 -11.78 -7.84 -16.58
CA LEU A 102 -10.92 -9.01 -16.81
C LEU A 102 -11.17 -10.15 -15.83
N ASN A 103 -12.13 -10.02 -14.91
CA ASN A 103 -12.40 -10.98 -13.84
C ASN A 103 -11.16 -11.28 -12.99
N VAL A 104 -10.36 -10.26 -12.70
CA VAL A 104 -9.13 -10.36 -11.91
C VAL A 104 -9.35 -9.77 -10.50
N PRO A 105 -9.04 -10.51 -9.42
CA PRO A 105 -9.23 -10.03 -8.06
C PRO A 105 -8.12 -9.04 -7.65
N ALA A 106 -8.23 -7.79 -8.09
CA ALA A 106 -7.36 -6.68 -7.65
C ALA A 106 -7.98 -5.93 -6.46
N SER A 107 -8.30 -6.66 -5.38
CA SER A 107 -9.05 -6.13 -4.25
C SER A 107 -8.37 -4.97 -3.56
N LEU A 108 -7.05 -5.04 -3.32
CA LEU A 108 -6.34 -4.05 -2.52
C LEU A 108 -6.25 -2.70 -3.26
N ILE A 109 -6.02 -2.76 -4.58
CA ILE A 109 -6.08 -1.58 -5.46
C ILE A 109 -7.49 -0.98 -5.47
N THR A 110 -8.52 -1.82 -5.54
CA THR A 110 -9.92 -1.39 -5.59
C THR A 110 -10.36 -0.74 -4.28
N GLU A 111 -10.06 -1.35 -3.13
CA GLU A 111 -10.34 -0.77 -1.81
C GLU A 111 -9.59 0.55 -1.60
N SER A 112 -8.39 0.69 -2.16
CA SER A 112 -7.64 1.96 -2.12
C SER A 112 -8.30 3.08 -2.92
N VAL A 113 -9.08 2.74 -3.95
CA VAL A 113 -9.92 3.71 -4.66
C VAL A 113 -11.14 4.05 -3.81
N TYR A 114 -11.81 3.06 -3.21
CA TYR A 114 -12.96 3.29 -2.35
C TYR A 114 -12.64 4.08 -1.09
N ALA A 115 -11.48 3.87 -0.46
CA ALA A 115 -11.02 4.65 0.67
C ALA A 115 -10.91 6.15 0.32
N ARG A 116 -10.46 6.48 -0.89
CA ARG A 116 -10.45 7.87 -1.38
C ARG A 116 -11.87 8.40 -1.58
N TYR A 117 -12.77 7.59 -2.15
CA TYR A 117 -14.17 8.00 -2.32
C TYR A 117 -14.85 8.25 -0.98
N LEU A 118 -14.62 7.38 0.00
CA LEU A 118 -15.10 7.56 1.36
C LEU A 118 -14.56 8.86 1.99
N SER A 119 -13.30 9.21 1.70
CA SER A 119 -12.70 10.45 2.20
C SER A 119 -13.43 11.71 1.68
N PHE A 120 -13.91 11.73 0.43
CA PHE A 120 -14.70 12.84 -0.12
C PHE A 120 -16.05 13.06 0.57
N LEU A 121 -16.60 12.03 1.20
CA LEU A 121 -17.87 12.12 1.92
C LEU A 121 -17.68 12.79 3.30
N LYS A 122 -16.87 13.85 3.39
CA LYS A 122 -16.45 14.47 4.66
C LYS A 122 -17.62 14.89 5.53
N SER A 123 -18.59 15.62 4.99
CA SER A 123 -19.78 16.05 5.75
C SER A 123 -20.58 14.86 6.27
N GLN A 124 -20.73 13.81 5.45
CA GLN A 124 -21.43 12.58 5.87
C GLN A 124 -20.65 11.83 6.96
N ARG A 125 -19.32 11.76 6.87
CA ARG A 125 -18.47 11.14 7.91
C ARG A 125 -18.54 11.91 9.23
N VAL A 126 -18.53 13.25 9.18
CA VAL A 126 -18.67 14.10 10.37
C VAL A 126 -20.03 13.87 11.02
N ILE A 127 -21.13 13.88 10.26
CA ILE A 127 -22.47 13.54 10.79
C ILE A 127 -22.50 12.10 11.32
N GLY A 128 -21.95 11.14 10.58
CA GLY A 128 -21.88 9.74 10.99
C GLY A 128 -21.16 9.55 12.33
N SER A 129 -20.08 10.31 12.59
CA SER A 129 -19.34 10.24 13.85
C SER A 129 -20.12 10.71 15.09
N THR A 130 -21.18 11.51 14.92
CA THR A 130 -22.05 11.93 16.04
C THR A 130 -23.22 11.00 16.26
N LEU A 131 -23.60 10.21 15.24
CA LEU A 131 -24.75 9.31 15.27
C LEU A 131 -24.38 7.85 15.55
N LEU A 132 -23.27 7.38 14.99
CA LEU A 132 -22.86 5.98 15.04
C LEU A 132 -21.96 5.72 16.26
N LYS A 133 -22.13 4.55 16.87
CA LYS A 133 -21.31 4.08 17.99
C LYS A 133 -20.30 3.03 17.50
N GLY A 134 -19.11 3.05 18.09
CA GLY A 134 -18.06 2.05 17.87
C GLY A 134 -17.65 1.35 19.17
N PRO A 135 -16.73 0.39 19.11
CA PRO A 135 -16.16 -0.23 20.30
C PRO A 135 -15.44 0.81 21.17
N LYS A 136 -15.27 0.50 22.46
CA LYS A 136 -14.45 1.32 23.35
C LYS A 136 -12.98 1.16 22.96
N PHE A 137 -12.39 2.26 22.53
CA PHE A 137 -10.98 2.33 22.16
C PHE A 137 -10.08 2.14 23.40
N SER A 138 -9.03 1.31 23.27
CA SER A 138 -8.01 1.13 24.30
C SER A 138 -6.61 1.15 23.70
N LEU A 139 -5.73 1.98 24.27
CA LEU A 139 -4.32 2.00 23.89
C LEU A 139 -3.65 0.66 24.22
N ILE A 140 -2.76 0.24 23.33
CA ILE A 140 -1.88 -0.89 23.58
C ILE A 140 -0.89 -0.51 24.69
N PRO A 141 -0.71 -1.36 25.72
CA PRO A 141 0.24 -1.10 26.80
C PRO A 141 1.68 -0.88 26.28
N GLU A 142 2.43 -0.03 26.97
CA GLU A 142 3.78 0.37 26.56
C GLU A 142 4.73 -0.82 26.35
N TYR A 143 4.63 -1.85 27.20
CA TYR A 143 5.46 -3.05 27.11
C TYR A 143 5.24 -3.87 25.83
N GLN A 144 4.12 -3.69 25.12
CA GLN A 144 3.81 -4.36 23.86
C GLN A 144 4.11 -3.50 22.61
N ARG A 145 4.43 -2.21 22.78
CA ARG A 145 4.59 -1.26 21.65
C ARG A 145 5.58 -1.74 20.61
N ASN A 146 6.76 -2.19 21.03
CA ASN A 146 7.80 -2.64 20.10
C ASN A 146 7.36 -3.84 19.26
N GLN A 147 6.61 -4.77 19.85
CA GLN A 147 6.06 -5.91 19.14
C GLN A 147 5.01 -5.48 18.10
N VAL A 148 4.09 -4.59 18.47
CA VAL A 148 3.07 -4.08 17.55
C VAL A 148 3.71 -3.27 16.41
N ILE A 149 4.75 -2.48 16.68
CA ILE A 149 5.50 -1.75 15.64
C ILE A 149 6.13 -2.73 14.63
N GLU A 150 6.78 -3.80 15.11
CA GLU A 150 7.37 -4.80 14.21
C GLU A 150 6.30 -5.60 13.45
N ASP A 151 5.20 -5.95 14.12
CA ASP A 151 4.08 -6.64 13.47
C ASP A 151 3.44 -5.78 12.38
N LEU A 152 3.30 -4.48 12.63
CA LEU A 152 2.79 -3.54 11.65
C LEU A 152 3.75 -3.37 10.47
N ARG A 153 5.06 -3.29 10.73
CA ARG A 153 6.08 -3.24 9.68
C ARG A 153 5.99 -4.46 8.74
N ARG A 154 5.84 -5.65 9.32
CA ARG A 154 5.68 -6.92 8.59
C ARG A 154 4.37 -6.97 7.82
N SER A 155 3.29 -6.50 8.43
CA SER A 155 1.96 -6.42 7.83
C SER A 155 1.94 -5.49 6.61
N LEU A 156 2.54 -4.31 6.75
CA LEU A 156 2.73 -3.36 5.64
C LEU A 156 3.50 -4.01 4.49
N PHE A 157 4.64 -4.65 4.78
CA PHE A 157 5.44 -5.29 3.73
C PHE A 157 4.70 -6.44 3.04
N LEU A 158 3.97 -7.27 3.80
CA LEU A 158 3.13 -8.33 3.25
C LEU A 158 1.99 -7.77 2.40
N GLY A 159 1.32 -6.70 2.85
CA GLY A 159 0.30 -5.99 2.08
C GLY A 159 0.83 -5.48 0.74
N LYS A 160 2.05 -4.94 0.71
CA LYS A 160 2.74 -4.55 -0.53
C LYS A 160 2.95 -5.76 -1.45
N ILE A 161 3.47 -6.88 -0.94
CA ILE A 161 3.67 -8.10 -1.74
C ILE A 161 2.34 -8.57 -2.36
N LEU A 162 1.25 -8.56 -1.59
CA LEU A 162 -0.08 -8.94 -2.08
C LEU A 162 -0.59 -7.98 -3.15
N SER A 163 -0.45 -6.67 -2.95
CA SER A 163 -0.84 -5.66 -3.96
C SER A 163 -0.09 -5.85 -5.28
N TYR A 164 1.24 -5.99 -5.23
CA TYR A 164 2.03 -6.17 -6.43
C TYR A 164 1.73 -7.53 -7.09
N THR A 165 1.47 -8.57 -6.30
CA THR A 165 0.99 -9.86 -6.84
C THR A 165 -0.28 -9.68 -7.66
N GLN A 166 -1.27 -8.94 -7.13
CA GLN A 166 -2.52 -8.64 -7.82
C GLN A 166 -2.29 -7.80 -9.09
N GLY A 167 -1.48 -6.75 -9.01
CA GLY A 167 -1.19 -5.87 -10.15
C GLY A 167 -0.43 -6.56 -11.28
N PHE A 168 0.57 -7.39 -10.96
CA PHE A 168 1.28 -8.18 -11.97
C PHE A 168 0.39 -9.27 -12.58
N PHE A 169 -0.48 -9.89 -11.78
CA PHE A 169 -1.47 -10.84 -12.29
C PHE A 169 -2.48 -10.16 -13.24
N LEU A 170 -2.93 -8.95 -12.92
CA LEU A 170 -3.77 -8.15 -13.81
C LEU A 170 -3.10 -7.84 -15.15
N MET A 171 -1.82 -7.45 -15.12
CA MET A 171 -1.05 -7.24 -16.37
C MET A 171 -0.84 -8.54 -17.15
N LYS A 172 -0.70 -9.68 -16.47
CA LYS A 172 -0.62 -11.00 -17.11
C LYS A 172 -1.89 -11.35 -17.88
N VAL A 173 -3.04 -11.30 -17.22
CA VAL A 173 -4.34 -11.58 -17.86
C VAL A 173 -4.62 -10.63 -19.01
N ALA A 174 -4.30 -9.33 -18.85
CA ALA A 174 -4.41 -8.35 -19.93
C ALA A 174 -3.48 -8.68 -21.11
N SER A 175 -2.24 -9.07 -20.82
CA SER A 175 -1.27 -9.46 -21.85
C SER A 175 -1.73 -10.67 -22.67
N GLU A 176 -2.39 -11.63 -22.02
CA GLU A 176 -2.95 -12.81 -22.67
C GLU A 176 -4.17 -12.42 -23.53
N LYS A 177 -5.13 -11.69 -22.97
CA LYS A 177 -6.35 -11.25 -23.68
C LYS A 177 -6.05 -10.38 -24.90
N TYR A 178 -5.07 -9.49 -24.80
CA TYR A 178 -4.75 -8.51 -25.84
C TYR A 178 -3.53 -8.88 -26.68
N SER A 179 -2.98 -10.09 -26.48
CA SER A 179 -1.80 -10.61 -27.19
C SER A 179 -0.61 -9.63 -27.19
N TRP A 180 -0.37 -8.96 -26.06
CA TRP A 180 0.70 -7.96 -25.95
C TRP A 180 2.09 -8.54 -25.68
N HIS A 181 2.16 -9.81 -25.27
CA HIS A 181 3.41 -10.51 -24.94
C HIS A 181 4.32 -9.69 -23.98
N LEU A 182 3.72 -9.17 -22.91
CA LEU A 182 4.43 -8.33 -21.94
C LEU A 182 5.61 -9.07 -21.29
N ASN A 183 6.74 -8.36 -21.18
CA ASN A 183 7.92 -8.85 -20.47
C ASN A 183 7.93 -8.27 -19.04
N PHE A 184 7.56 -9.10 -18.06
CA PHE A 184 7.42 -8.69 -16.66
C PHE A 184 8.76 -8.41 -15.98
N TYR A 185 9.84 -9.05 -16.42
CA TYR A 185 11.20 -8.67 -16.01
C TYR A 185 11.50 -7.21 -16.37
N ASN A 186 11.24 -6.82 -17.62
CA ASN A 186 11.48 -5.45 -18.09
C ASN A 186 10.55 -4.44 -17.40
N ILE A 187 9.28 -4.79 -17.19
CA ILE A 187 8.32 -3.94 -16.44
C ILE A 187 8.82 -3.71 -15.01
N ALA A 188 9.17 -4.77 -14.28
CA ALA A 188 9.73 -4.66 -12.94
C ALA A 188 11.03 -3.84 -12.93
N LYS A 189 11.90 -4.03 -13.93
CA LYS A 189 13.15 -3.30 -14.09
C LYS A 189 12.92 -1.79 -14.21
N ILE A 190 11.97 -1.34 -15.04
CA ILE A 190 11.71 0.09 -15.22
C ILE A 190 11.00 0.72 -14.01
N PHE A 191 10.23 -0.04 -13.23
CA PHE A 191 9.62 0.48 -12.00
C PHE A 191 10.64 0.75 -10.89
N ARG A 192 11.85 0.16 -10.95
CA ARG A 192 12.88 0.34 -9.91
C ARG A 192 13.41 1.76 -9.76
N ALA A 193 13.26 2.61 -10.78
CA ALA A 193 13.80 3.96 -10.76
C ALA A 193 12.89 4.95 -11.50
N GLY A 194 12.99 6.23 -11.14
CA GLY A 194 12.27 7.33 -11.80
C GLY A 194 10.76 7.43 -11.50
N CYS A 195 10.09 6.32 -11.15
CA CYS A 195 8.66 6.31 -10.85
C CYS A 195 8.36 6.51 -9.35
N ILE A 196 7.08 6.69 -9.02
CA ILE A 196 6.63 6.95 -7.64
C ILE A 196 6.74 5.69 -6.77
N ILE A 197 6.42 4.53 -7.32
CA ILE A 197 6.46 3.26 -6.59
C ILE A 197 7.87 2.67 -6.46
N ARG A 198 8.91 3.43 -6.84
CA ARG A 198 10.30 2.94 -6.81
C ARG A 198 10.70 2.49 -5.39
N ALA A 199 11.23 1.28 -5.30
CA ALA A 199 11.55 0.60 -4.06
C ALA A 199 12.68 -0.41 -4.28
N SER A 200 13.42 -0.74 -3.22
CA SER A 200 14.44 -1.79 -3.25
C SER A 200 13.83 -3.15 -3.62
N PHE A 201 12.64 -3.46 -3.09
CA PHE A 201 11.95 -4.73 -3.27
C PHE A 201 11.53 -5.02 -4.73
N LEU A 202 11.43 -3.99 -5.58
CA LEU A 202 11.21 -4.19 -7.02
C LEU A 202 12.38 -4.91 -7.70
N LYS A 203 13.58 -4.85 -7.11
CA LYS A 203 14.71 -5.70 -7.53
C LYS A 203 14.41 -7.18 -7.29
N ASP A 204 13.74 -7.53 -6.19
CA ASP A 204 13.37 -8.91 -5.88
C ASP A 204 12.29 -9.41 -6.83
N ILE A 205 11.27 -8.59 -7.12
CA ILE A 205 10.27 -8.89 -8.17
C ILE A 205 10.96 -9.12 -9.51
N MET A 206 11.85 -8.21 -9.91
CA MET A 206 12.60 -8.33 -11.15
C MET A 206 13.42 -9.63 -11.18
N ASN A 207 14.09 -9.99 -10.10
CA ASN A 207 14.89 -11.22 -10.01
C ASN A 207 14.03 -12.48 -10.13
N GLU A 208 12.81 -12.48 -9.61
CA GLU A 208 11.88 -13.60 -9.77
C GLU A 208 11.40 -13.75 -11.21
N PHE A 209 11.08 -12.64 -11.89
CA PHE A 209 10.73 -12.69 -13.32
C PHE A 209 11.92 -12.97 -14.24
N LEU A 210 13.16 -12.69 -13.80
CA LEU A 210 14.37 -13.09 -14.51
C LEU A 210 14.50 -14.61 -14.58
N LYS A 211 14.14 -15.32 -13.49
CA LYS A 211 14.18 -16.79 -13.43
C LYS A 211 13.08 -17.41 -14.31
N ASN A 212 11.87 -16.84 -14.26
CA ASN A 212 10.74 -17.29 -15.04
C ASN A 212 9.81 -16.10 -15.33
N ASN A 213 9.72 -15.67 -16.59
CA ASN A 213 8.84 -14.55 -16.96
C ASN A 213 7.33 -14.92 -16.89
N TYR A 214 6.99 -16.21 -16.87
CA TYR A 214 5.61 -16.72 -16.90
C TYR A 214 5.18 -17.29 -15.55
N LEU A 215 5.51 -16.59 -14.45
CA LEU A 215 5.06 -16.98 -13.11
C LEU A 215 3.54 -17.15 -13.07
N ILE A 216 3.06 -18.19 -12.38
CA ILE A 216 1.63 -18.35 -12.07
C ILE A 216 1.20 -17.22 -11.13
N SER A 217 1.96 -17.00 -10.06
CA SER A 217 1.78 -15.92 -9.11
C SER A 217 3.12 -15.53 -8.52
N LEU A 218 3.33 -14.22 -8.34
CA LEU A 218 4.51 -13.68 -7.66
C LEU A 218 4.62 -14.20 -6.21
N LEU A 219 3.48 -14.38 -5.54
CA LEU A 219 3.42 -14.89 -4.16
C LEU A 219 3.94 -16.33 -4.03
N PHE A 220 3.90 -17.12 -5.10
CA PHE A 220 4.31 -18.54 -5.06
C PHE A 220 5.81 -18.74 -5.26
N THR A 221 6.57 -17.69 -5.57
CA THR A 221 8.02 -17.83 -5.67
C THR A 221 8.64 -18.09 -4.30
N SER A 222 9.77 -18.79 -4.27
CA SER A 222 10.43 -19.16 -3.01
C SER A 222 10.71 -17.95 -2.11
N HIS A 223 11.09 -16.82 -2.69
CA HIS A 223 11.35 -15.60 -1.92
C HIS A 223 10.09 -15.04 -1.26
N PHE A 224 9.03 -14.77 -2.03
CA PHE A 224 7.82 -14.13 -1.50
C PHE A 224 6.95 -15.07 -0.66
N LYS A 225 6.91 -16.36 -0.99
CA LYS A 225 6.25 -17.39 -0.17
C LYS A 225 6.85 -17.45 1.23
N ASN A 226 8.18 -17.41 1.34
CA ASN A 226 8.86 -17.47 2.63
C ASN A 226 8.56 -16.23 3.49
N ILE A 227 8.49 -15.05 2.87
CA ILE A 227 8.09 -13.81 3.56
C ILE A 227 6.63 -13.90 4.00
N ALA A 228 5.73 -14.33 3.12
CA ALA A 228 4.31 -14.47 3.43
C ALA A 228 4.08 -15.42 4.62
N ASN A 229 4.69 -16.60 4.60
CA ASN A 229 4.61 -17.57 5.70
C ASN A 229 5.19 -17.02 7.01
N LYS A 230 6.23 -16.18 6.95
CA LYS A 230 6.83 -15.57 8.13
C LYS A 230 5.97 -14.44 8.71
N TYR A 231 5.30 -13.67 7.85
CA TYR A 231 4.64 -12.40 8.23
C TYR A 231 3.13 -12.51 8.37
N GLU A 232 2.50 -13.60 7.93
CA GLU A 232 1.05 -13.77 8.01
C GLU A 232 0.51 -13.66 9.45
N SER A 233 1.24 -14.20 10.44
CA SER A 233 0.82 -14.11 11.84
C SER A 233 0.84 -12.67 12.37
N SER A 234 1.79 -11.84 11.92
CA SER A 234 1.85 -10.41 12.24
C SER A 234 0.66 -9.68 11.65
N LEU A 235 0.33 -9.95 10.38
CA LEU A 235 -0.85 -9.38 9.73
C LEU A 235 -2.14 -9.72 10.48
N ARG A 236 -2.33 -10.99 10.87
CA ARG A 236 -3.52 -11.39 11.64
C ARG A 236 -3.63 -10.68 12.98
N ARG A 237 -2.53 -10.51 13.72
CA ARG A 237 -2.54 -9.78 15.00
C ARG A 237 -2.95 -8.33 14.80
N ILE A 238 -2.37 -7.65 13.82
CA ILE A 238 -2.73 -6.26 13.49
C ILE A 238 -4.21 -6.14 13.08
N LEU A 239 -4.72 -7.05 12.25
CA LEU A 239 -6.13 -7.04 11.86
C LEU A 239 -7.05 -7.25 13.07
N LEU A 240 -6.73 -8.18 13.97
CA LEU A 240 -7.51 -8.41 15.19
C LEU A 240 -7.52 -7.18 16.10
N ASP A 241 -6.37 -6.54 16.31
CA ASP A 241 -6.26 -5.32 17.11
C ASP A 241 -7.04 -4.17 16.48
N SER A 242 -6.99 -4.04 15.16
CA SER A 242 -7.71 -3.01 14.41
C SER A 242 -9.22 -3.19 14.52
N ILE A 243 -9.73 -4.41 14.28
CA ILE A 243 -11.15 -4.77 14.39
C ILE A 243 -11.65 -4.53 15.82
N LYS A 244 -10.91 -5.01 16.83
CA LYS A 244 -11.27 -4.86 18.25
C LYS A 244 -11.40 -3.38 18.66
N ASN A 245 -10.55 -2.52 18.09
CA ASN A 245 -10.52 -1.09 18.40
C ASN A 245 -11.32 -0.22 17.42
N GLY A 246 -12.02 -0.81 16.45
CA GLY A 246 -12.85 -0.08 15.49
C GLY A 246 -12.04 0.80 14.53
N ILE A 247 -10.82 0.40 14.19
CA ILE A 247 -9.97 1.09 13.22
C ILE A 247 -10.13 0.39 11.87
N SER A 248 -10.47 1.16 10.84
CA SER A 248 -10.57 0.68 9.46
C SER A 248 -9.17 0.41 8.89
N VAL A 249 -8.97 -0.81 8.40
CA VAL A 249 -7.75 -1.34 7.76
C VAL A 249 -8.14 -2.33 6.66
#